data_AF-A0A1H2LE52-F1
#
_entry.id   AF-A0A1H2LE52-F1
#
_cell.length_a   1.000
_cell.length_b   1.000
_cell.length_c   1.000
_cell.angle_alpha   90.00
_cell.angle_beta   90.00
_cell.angle_gamma   90.00
#
_symmetry.space_group_name_H-M   'P 1'
#
loop_
_entity.id
_entity.type
_entity.pdbx_description
1 polymer ?
#
loop_
_entity_poly.entity_id
_entity_poly.type
_entity_poly.pdbx_seq_one_letter_code
_entity_poly.pdbx_strand_id
1 'polypeptide(L)'
;MKHDLENIRSALANYEVDMTPRPDGSIVLTVAHNERQLVRVLDGSCSTQEFIRLIHFDMALNEDAESVNEAVKHCSTTQLPTYSREPLFRTRSSRLWAMRKLEKK
;
A
#
# COMPACT_ATOMS: atom_id res chain seq x y z
N MET A 1 -20.87 -2.37 -12.94
CA MET A 1 -20.32 -3.74 -12.84
C MET A 1 -20.91 -4.36 -11.58
N LYS A 2 -21.54 -5.54 -11.65
CA LYS A 2 -21.88 -6.29 -10.43
C LYS A 2 -20.57 -6.79 -9.84
N HIS A 3 -20.28 -6.42 -8.60
CA HIS A 3 -19.10 -6.91 -7.90
C HIS A 3 -19.19 -8.43 -7.75
N ASP A 4 -18.10 -9.14 -8.04
CA ASP A 4 -18.03 -10.60 -7.99
C ASP A 4 -17.79 -11.05 -6.54
N LEU A 5 -18.83 -10.94 -5.71
CA LEU A 5 -18.74 -11.11 -4.26
C LEU A 5 -18.40 -12.54 -3.84
N GLU A 6 -18.82 -13.53 -4.62
CA GLU A 6 -18.48 -14.93 -4.37
C GLU A 6 -16.98 -15.19 -4.54
N ASN A 7 -16.38 -14.60 -5.57
CA ASN A 7 -14.94 -14.67 -5.82
C ASN A 7 -14.13 -13.97 -4.72
N ILE A 8 -14.62 -12.83 -4.22
CA ILE A 8 -13.98 -12.14 -3.09
C ILE A 8 -14.06 -12.99 -1.82
N ARG A 9 -15.22 -13.61 -1.54
CA ARG A 9 -15.37 -14.51 -0.37
C ARG A 9 -14.50 -15.75 -0.45
N SER A 10 -14.39 -16.38 -1.63
CA SER A 10 -13.58 -17.57 -1.81
C SER A 10 -12.08 -17.27 -1.71
N ALA A 11 -11.62 -16.15 -2.26
CA ALA A 11 -10.22 -15.74 -2.18
C ALA A 11 -9.80 -15.35 -0.74
N LEU A 12 -10.73 -14.80 0.04
CA LEU A 12 -10.51 -14.38 1.42
C LEU A 12 -11.01 -15.41 2.45
N ALA A 13 -11.12 -16.69 2.08
CA ALA A 13 -11.69 -17.74 2.95
C ALA A 13 -10.96 -17.95 4.27
N ASN A 14 -9.70 -17.51 4.36
CA ASN A 14 -8.91 -17.58 5.60
C ASN A 14 -9.24 -16.43 6.58
N TYR A 15 -10.07 -15.47 6.17
CA TYR A 15 -10.44 -14.31 6.95
C TYR A 15 -11.94 -14.29 7.24
N GLU A 16 -12.33 -13.66 8.35
CA GLU A 16 -13.73 -13.37 8.61
C GLU A 16 -14.14 -12.14 7.79
N VAL A 17 -15.03 -12.32 6.82
CA VAL A 17 -15.43 -11.25 5.88
C VAL A 17 -16.90 -10.92 6.03
N ASP A 18 -17.20 -9.70 6.47
CA ASP A 18 -18.53 -9.10 6.43
C ASP A 18 -18.66 -8.09 5.27
N MET A 19 -19.82 -8.05 4.64
CA MET A 19 -20.10 -7.26 3.46
C MET A 19 -21.40 -6.49 3.64
N THR A 20 -21.30 -5.18 3.81
CA THR A 20 -22.48 -4.31 3.96
C THR A 20 -22.69 -3.45 2.71
N PRO A 21 -23.81 -3.61 2.00
CA PRO A 21 -24.11 -2.79 0.83
C PRO A 21 -24.48 -1.36 1.27
N ARG A 22 -24.04 -0.36 0.50
CA ARG A 22 -24.42 1.04 0.66
C ARG A 22 -25.44 1.48 -0.39
N PRO A 23 -26.25 2.51 -0.09
CA PRO A 23 -27.25 3.04 -1.02
C PRO A 23 -26.65 3.67 -2.29
N ASP A 24 -25.35 3.99 -2.28
CA ASP A 24 -24.59 4.48 -3.45
C ASP A 24 -24.18 3.35 -4.42
N GLY A 25 -24.47 2.09 -4.08
CA GLY A 25 -24.09 0.91 -4.87
C GLY A 25 -22.68 0.40 -4.59
N SER A 26 -21.93 1.04 -3.69
CA SER A 26 -20.67 0.53 -3.16
C SER A 26 -20.89 -0.51 -2.06
N ILE A 27 -19.86 -1.28 -1.74
CA ILE A 27 -19.91 -2.32 -0.71
C ILE A 27 -18.80 -2.07 0.29
N VAL A 28 -19.14 -2.01 1.57
CA VAL A 28 -18.13 -1.99 2.64
C VAL A 28 -17.76 -3.41 2.97
N LEU A 29 -16.48 -3.74 2.81
CA LEU A 29 -15.88 -4.96 3.28
C LEU A 29 -15.21 -4.72 4.64
N THR A 30 -15.60 -5.53 5.61
CA THR A 30 -14.94 -5.65 6.90
C THR A 30 -14.26 -7.00 6.94
N VAL A 31 -12.93 -7.03 6.98
CA VAL A 31 -12.11 -8.24 6.97
C VAL A 31 -11.41 -8.34 8.32
N ALA A 32 -11.59 -9.45 9.04
CA ALA A 32 -10.96 -9.68 10.33
C ALA A 32 -10.13 -10.96 10.36
N HIS A 33 -9.00 -10.93 11.07
CA HIS A 33 -8.08 -12.05 11.26
C HIS A 33 -7.19 -11.80 12.47
N ASN A 34 -7.06 -12.77 13.38
CA ASN A 34 -6.10 -12.74 14.50
C ASN A 34 -6.02 -11.37 15.20
N GLU A 35 -7.16 -10.89 15.71
CA GLU A 35 -7.33 -9.59 16.42
C GLU A 35 -7.18 -8.32 15.55
N ARG A 36 -6.85 -8.46 14.27
CA ARG A 36 -6.82 -7.36 13.30
C ARG A 36 -8.14 -7.25 12.56
N GLN A 37 -8.52 -6.00 12.30
CA GLN A 37 -9.69 -5.66 11.51
C GLN A 37 -9.31 -4.62 10.45
N LEU A 38 -9.67 -4.88 9.21
CA LEU A 38 -9.48 -4.01 8.06
C LEU A 38 -10.86 -3.65 7.50
N VAL A 39 -11.13 -2.36 7.33
CA VAL A 39 -12.36 -1.87 6.70
C VAL A 39 -12.01 -1.19 5.38
N ARG A 40 -12.61 -1.66 4.29
CA ARG A 40 -12.40 -1.13 2.94
C ARG A 40 -13.73 -0.92 2.22
N VAL A 41 -13.77 0.08 1.36
CA VAL A 41 -14.90 0.32 0.48
C VAL A 41 -14.54 -0.19 -0.91
N LEU A 42 -15.41 -1.01 -1.47
CA LEU A 42 -15.37 -1.44 -2.86
C LEU A 42 -16.28 -0.52 -3.67
N ASP A 43 -15.70 0.56 -4.18
CA ASP A 43 -16.26 1.38 -5.24
C ASP A 43 -15.77 0.79 -6.58
N GLY A 44 -16.62 0.68 -7.60
CA GLY A 44 -16.32 0.00 -8.87
C GLY A 44 -15.19 0.59 -9.72
N SER A 45 -14.32 1.43 -9.14
CA SER A 45 -13.13 2.03 -9.70
C SER A 45 -11.96 1.05 -9.83
N CYS A 46 -11.92 -0.01 -9.02
CA CYS A 46 -10.81 -0.97 -8.95
C CYS A 46 -11.25 -2.39 -9.35
N SER A 47 -10.35 -3.17 -9.95
CA SER A 47 -10.68 -4.56 -10.31
C SER A 47 -10.79 -5.44 -9.06
N THR A 48 -11.60 -6.50 -9.12
CA THR A 48 -11.76 -7.45 -7.98
C THR A 48 -10.44 -8.10 -7.59
N GLN A 49 -9.56 -8.39 -8.56
CA GLN A 49 -8.25 -8.99 -8.29
C GLN A 49 -7.29 -8.04 -7.58
N GLU A 50 -7.24 -6.76 -8.00
CA GLU A 50 -6.41 -5.75 -7.33
C GLU A 50 -6.89 -5.52 -5.90
N PHE A 51 -8.21 -5.49 -5.69
CA PHE A 51 -8.80 -5.34 -4.37
C PHE A 51 -8.45 -6.49 -3.42
N ILE A 52 -8.53 -7.75 -3.89
CA ILE A 52 -8.12 -8.93 -3.12
C ILE A 52 -6.63 -8.86 -2.76
N ARG A 53 -5.77 -8.48 -3.71
CA ARG A 53 -4.32 -8.32 -3.46
C ARG A 53 -4.02 -7.27 -2.41
N LEU A 54 -4.72 -6.14 -2.45
CA LEU A 54 -4.58 -5.08 -1.45
C LEU A 54 -4.95 -5.56 -0.05
N ILE A 55 -6.03 -6.33 0.08
CA ILE A 55 -6.43 -6.90 1.38
C ILE A 55 -5.36 -7.85 1.91
N HIS A 56 -4.86 -8.79 1.10
CA HIS A 56 -3.79 -9.68 1.54
C HIS A 56 -2.54 -8.92 1.96
N PHE A 57 -2.16 -7.88 1.20
CA PHE A 57 -1.01 -7.05 1.52
C PHE A 57 -1.18 -6.34 2.87
N ASP A 58 -2.33 -5.67 3.07
CA ASP A 58 -2.61 -4.94 4.31
C ASP A 58 -2.62 -5.86 5.54
N MET A 59 -3.18 -7.07 5.38
CA MET A 59 -3.24 -8.07 6.44
C MET A 59 -1.85 -8.62 6.77
N ALA A 60 -0.99 -8.83 5.77
CA ALA A 60 0.38 -9.33 5.93
C ALA A 60 1.39 -8.29 6.45
N LEU A 61 1.11 -6.98 6.34
CA LEU A 61 2.05 -5.91 6.70
C LEU A 61 2.62 -5.97 8.13
N ASN A 62 1.94 -6.60 9.09
CA ASN A 62 2.44 -6.72 10.48
C ASN A 62 2.92 -8.11 10.86
N GLU A 63 2.57 -9.17 10.13
CA GLU A 63 3.00 -10.53 10.49
C GLU A 63 4.52 -10.68 10.37
N ASP A 64 5.14 -9.93 9.45
CA ASP A 64 6.57 -9.96 9.17
C ASP A 64 7.28 -8.63 9.45
N ALA A 65 6.70 -7.73 10.26
CA ALA A 65 7.36 -6.44 10.54
C ALA A 65 8.76 -6.66 11.16
N GLU A 66 8.93 -7.67 12.01
CA GLU A 66 10.24 -8.05 12.55
C GLU A 66 11.16 -8.67 11.49
N SER A 67 10.63 -9.55 10.64
CA SER A 67 11.36 -10.19 9.55
C SER A 67 11.85 -9.18 8.50
N VAL A 68 10.99 -8.22 8.14
CA VAL A 68 11.31 -7.09 7.25
C VAL A 68 12.33 -6.16 7.92
N ASN A 69 12.15 -5.81 9.19
CA ASN A 69 13.12 -5.00 9.91
C ASN A 69 14.48 -5.71 10.03
N GLU A 70 14.49 -7.01 10.26
CA GLU A 70 15.71 -7.82 10.31
C GLU A 70 16.39 -7.89 8.93
N ALA A 71 15.63 -8.14 7.86
CA ALA A 71 16.15 -8.09 6.49
C ALA A 71 16.74 -6.71 6.15
N VAL A 72 16.08 -5.62 6.58
CA VAL A 72 16.54 -4.25 6.38
C VAL A 72 17.81 -3.93 7.18
N LYS A 73 18.01 -4.52 8.38
CA LYS A 73 19.28 -4.37 9.13
C LYS A 73 20.48 -4.93 8.37
N HIS A 74 20.28 -6.02 7.62
CA HIS A 74 21.32 -6.66 6.82
C HIS A 74 21.45 -6.06 5.41
N CYS A 75 20.50 -5.23 4.98
CA CYS A 75 20.67 -4.41 3.79
C CYS A 75 21.70 -3.30 4.06
N SER A 76 22.85 -3.38 3.39
CA SER A 76 23.81 -2.27 3.43
C SER A 76 23.17 -1.00 2.87
N THR A 77 23.20 0.09 3.63
CA THR A 77 22.71 1.41 3.18
C THR A 77 23.42 1.93 1.92
N THR A 78 24.52 1.27 1.53
CA THR A 78 25.33 1.54 0.33
C THR A 78 24.90 0.77 -0.91
N GLN A 79 24.08 -0.28 -0.79
CA GLN A 79 23.57 -1.08 -1.92
C GLN A 79 22.07 -0.90 -2.19
N LEU A 80 21.37 -0.13 -1.36
CA LEU A 80 20.04 0.35 -1.75
C LEU A 80 20.21 1.17 -3.04
N PRO A 81 19.35 1.01 -4.05
CA PRO A 81 19.37 1.84 -5.24
C PRO A 81 19.30 3.28 -4.75
N THR A 82 20.42 3.98 -4.89
CA THR A 82 20.60 5.34 -4.42
C THR A 82 19.49 6.18 -5.05
N TYR A 83 18.45 6.49 -4.29
CA TYR A 83 18.01 7.87 -4.27
C TYR A 83 19.28 8.63 -3.92
N SER A 84 19.95 9.18 -4.93
CA SER A 84 21.02 10.14 -4.69
C SER A 84 20.42 11.08 -3.66
N ARG A 85 21.10 11.32 -2.54
CA ARG A 85 20.62 12.27 -1.51
C ARG A 85 20.56 13.72 -2.04
N GLU A 86 20.42 13.88 -3.35
CA GLU A 86 20.06 15.11 -4.02
C GLU A 86 18.76 15.64 -3.43
N PRO A 87 18.74 16.92 -3.05
CA PRO A 87 17.51 17.56 -2.64
C PRO A 87 16.45 17.39 -3.74
N LEU A 88 15.26 16.94 -3.37
CA LEU A 88 14.13 16.92 -4.29
C LEU A 88 13.70 18.37 -4.55
N PHE A 89 13.93 18.83 -5.77
CA PHE A 89 13.56 20.17 -6.21
C PHE A 89 12.20 20.15 -6.88
N ARG A 90 11.23 20.90 -6.33
CA ARG A 90 9.87 21.00 -6.88
C ARG A 90 9.84 21.48 -8.33
N THR A 91 10.84 22.26 -8.76
CA THR A 91 10.95 22.78 -10.14
C THR A 91 12.40 22.78 -10.63
N ARG A 92 12.60 22.75 -11.96
CA ARG A 92 13.91 22.90 -12.59
C ARG A 92 14.63 24.19 -12.16
N SER A 93 13.90 25.28 -11.99
CA SER A 93 14.45 26.58 -11.55
C SER A 93 15.01 26.51 -10.13
N SER A 94 14.31 25.84 -9.20
CA SER A 94 14.79 25.66 -7.82
C SER A 94 16.08 24.85 -7.74
N ARG A 95 16.24 23.83 -8.59
CA ARG A 95 17.49 23.08 -8.73
C ARG A 95 18.64 23.96 -9.20
N LEU A 96 18.45 24.72 -10.28
CA LEU A 96 19.49 25.58 -10.87
C LEU A 96 19.96 26.67 -9.89
N TRP A 97 19.04 27.25 -9.11
CA TRP A 97 19.39 28.25 -8.11
C TRP A 97 20.23 27.68 -6.96
N ALA A 98 19.91 26.47 -6.49
CA ALA A 98 20.71 25.79 -5.47
C ALA A 98 22.12 25.43 -5.99
N MET A 99 22.24 24.98 -7.24
CA MET A 99 23.53 24.67 -7.87
C MET A 99 24.42 25.91 -7.99
N ARG A 100 23.88 27.07 -8.37
CA ARG A 100 24.63 28.34 -8.42
C ARG A 100 25.21 28.78 -7.08
N LYS A 101 24.61 28.38 -5.95
CA LYS A 101 25.16 28.69 -4.62
C LYS A 101 26.37 27.83 -4.27
N LEU A 102 26.45 26.62 -4.83
CA LEU A 102 27.55 25.69 -4.59
C LEU A 102 28.82 26.12 -5.34
N GLU A 103 28.68 26.75 -6.51
CA GLU A 103 29.79 27.28 -7.32
C GLU A 103 30.46 28.53 -6.73
N LYS A 104 29.89 29.14 -5.68
CA LYS A 104 30.45 30.32 -5.01
C LYS A 104 31.26 30.00 -3.74
N LYS A 105 31.66 28.74 -3.55
CA LYS A 105 32.59 28.29 -2.50
C LYS A 105 33.97 28.06 -3.11
#